data_AF-A0A7K6B2U0-F1
#
_entry.id   AF-A0A7K6B2U0-F1
#
_cell.length_a   1.000
_cell.length_b   1.000
_cell.length_c   1.000
_cell.angle_alpha   90.00
_cell.angle_beta   90.00
_cell.angle_gamma   90.00
#
_symmetry.space_group_name_H-M   'P 1'
#
loop_
_entity.id
_entity.type
_entity.pdbx_description
1 polymer ?
#
loop_
_entity_poly.entity_id
_entity_poly.type
_entity_poly.pdbx_seq_one_letter_code
_entity_poly.pdbx_strand_id
1 'polypeptide(L)'
;HSRPFMASIQQDGQHVCGGFLVWPRWVMTAAHCLVPRNSPAVRVVLGAHRLEEPEGTQQLFGVAESIAHPRYNPRSTDNDIRLLR
;
A
#
# COMPACT_ATOMS: atom_id res chain seq x y z
N HIS A 1 -4.65 1.37 17.76
CA HIS A 1 -3.47 0.87 17.01
C HIS A 1 -3.04 -0.56 17.38
N SER A 2 -3.97 -1.52 17.51
CA SER A 2 -3.66 -2.92 17.88
C SER A 2 -3.18 -3.81 16.73
N ARG A 3 -3.08 -3.23 15.51
CA ARG A 3 -2.61 -3.87 14.27
C ARG A 3 -1.57 -2.97 13.60
N PRO A 4 -0.36 -2.85 14.18
CA PRO A 4 0.61 -1.82 13.79
C PRO A 4 1.21 -2.03 12.40
N PHE A 5 1.08 -3.23 11.84
CA PHE A 5 1.54 -3.58 10.50
C PHE A 5 0.58 -3.12 9.39
N MET A 6 -0.65 -2.71 9.71
CA MET A 6 -1.64 -2.34 8.68
C MET A 6 -1.21 -1.09 7.91
N ALA A 7 -1.40 -1.15 6.59
CA ALA A 7 -1.15 -0.06 5.67
C ALA A 7 -2.41 0.31 4.91
N SER A 8 -2.65 1.61 4.75
CA SER A 8 -3.63 2.15 3.81
C SER A 8 -2.89 2.67 2.59
N ILE A 9 -3.17 2.10 1.43
CA ILE A 9 -2.70 2.61 0.14
C ILE A 9 -3.74 3.61 -0.35
N GLN A 10 -3.30 4.84 -0.59
CA GLN A 10 -4.13 5.94 -1.03
C GLN A 10 -3.74 6.41 -2.42
N GLN A 11 -4.74 6.84 -3.18
CA GLN A 11 -4.59 7.56 -4.44
C GLN A 11 -5.38 8.86 -4.36
N ASP A 12 -4.73 9.99 -4.66
CA ASP A 12 -5.32 11.33 -4.58
C ASP A 12 -5.97 11.63 -3.21
N GLY A 13 -5.35 11.07 -2.15
CA GLY A 13 -5.80 11.21 -0.76
C GLY A 13 -6.94 10.29 -0.33
N GLN A 14 -7.48 9.47 -1.24
CA GLN A 14 -8.53 8.50 -0.92
C GLN A 14 -7.97 7.09 -0.75
N HIS A 15 -8.52 6.33 0.19
CA HIS A 15 -8.18 4.92 0.37
C HIS A 15 -8.63 4.10 -0.84
N VAL A 16 -7.72 3.29 -1.39
CA VAL A 16 -8.02 2.41 -2.53
C VAL A 16 -7.74 0.94 -2.24
N CYS A 17 -6.72 0.64 -1.43
CA CYS A 17 -6.35 -0.72 -1.08
C CYS A 17 -5.74 -0.80 0.31
N GLY A 18 -5.85 -1.98 0.93
CA GLY A 18 -5.08 -2.35 2.10
C GLY A 18 -3.69 -2.87 1.74
N GLY A 19 -2.84 -2.98 2.76
CA GLY A 19 -1.58 -3.69 2.71
C GLY A 19 -1.06 -3.95 4.12
N PHE A 20 0.10 -4.59 4.21
CA PHE A 20 0.77 -4.78 5.48
C PHE A 20 2.29 -4.64 5.36
N LEU A 21 2.90 -4.05 6.38
CA LEU A 21 4.35 -3.89 6.50
C LEU A 21 4.99 -5.25 6.78
N VAL A 22 5.81 -5.72 5.85
CA VAL A 22 6.49 -7.03 5.94
C VAL A 22 7.97 -6.91 6.31
N TRP A 23 8.57 -5.76 6.03
CA TRP A 23 9.95 -5.42 6.35
C TRP A 23 10.08 -3.89 6.46
N PRO A 24 11.10 -3.33 7.14
CA PRO A 24 11.39 -1.91 7.02
C PRO A 24 11.40 -1.44 5.57
N ARG A 25 10.55 -0.46 5.26
CA ARG A 25 10.34 0.12 3.90
C ARG A 25 9.71 -0.83 2.88
N TRP A 26 9.10 -1.95 3.28
CA TRP A 26 8.38 -2.81 2.35
C TRP A 26 6.97 -3.13 2.81
N VAL A 27 6.00 -2.77 1.98
CA VAL A 27 4.59 -3.12 2.15
C VAL A 27 4.18 -4.14 1.11
N MET A 28 3.50 -5.19 1.57
CA MET A 28 2.86 -6.18 0.71
C MET A 28 1.39 -5.81 0.51
N THR A 29 0.90 -5.94 -0.72
CA THR A 29 -0.49 -5.69 -1.12
C THR A 29 -0.87 -6.63 -2.28
N ALA A 30 -2.06 -6.46 -2.84
CA ALA A 30 -2.51 -7.23 -4.00
C ALA A 30 -1.93 -6.64 -5.31
N ALA A 31 -1.74 -7.50 -6.32
CA ALA A 31 -1.25 -7.07 -7.63
C ALA A 31 -2.29 -6.27 -8.42
N HIS A 32 -3.58 -6.57 -8.22
CA HIS A 32 -4.68 -5.83 -8.85
C HIS A 32 -4.79 -4.39 -8.34
N CYS A 33 -4.23 -4.07 -7.17
CA CYS A 33 -4.09 -2.70 -6.71
C CYS A 33 -3.11 -1.96 -7.63
N LEU A 34 -3.63 -1.04 -8.45
CA LEU A 34 -2.85 -0.31 -9.44
C LEU A 34 -2.06 0.81 -8.77
N VAL A 35 -0.85 0.48 -8.31
CA VAL A 35 0.05 1.41 -7.63
C VAL A 35 1.21 1.81 -8.56
N PRO A 36 1.14 2.94 -9.29
CA PRO A 36 2.25 3.42 -10.11
C PRO A 36 3.46 3.85 -9.26
N ARG A 37 4.66 3.46 -9.70
CA ARG A 37 5.94 3.90 -9.12
C ARG A 37 6.13 5.41 -9.29
N ASN A 38 6.71 6.07 -8.27
CA ASN A 38 7.06 7.49 -8.25
C ASN A 38 5.89 8.43 -8.58
N SER A 39 4.65 7.98 -8.38
CA SER A 39 3.48 8.82 -8.57
C SER A 39 3.24 9.67 -7.33
N PRO A 40 3.19 11.01 -7.44
CA PRO A 40 2.89 11.88 -6.31
C PRO A 40 1.45 11.72 -5.81
N ALA A 41 0.56 11.16 -6.65
CA ALA A 41 -0.81 10.86 -6.29
C ALA A 41 -0.92 9.68 -5.31
N VAL A 42 0.10 8.82 -5.24
CA VAL A 42 0.06 7.56 -4.49
C VAL A 42 0.82 7.70 -3.18
N ARG A 43 0.18 7.24 -2.09
CA ARG A 43 0.76 7.28 -0.74
C ARG A 43 0.47 5.98 0.01
N VAL A 44 1.41 5.58 0.85
CA VAL A 44 1.22 4.51 1.84
C VAL A 44 1.16 5.15 3.22
N VAL A 45 0.06 4.93 3.94
CA VAL A 45 -0.16 5.44 5.29
C VAL A 45 -0.07 4.29 6.29
N LEU A 46 0.88 4.37 7.20
CA LEU A 46 1.08 3.44 8.31
C LEU A 46 0.67 4.10 9.63
N GLY A 47 0.42 3.27 10.66
CA GLY A 47 0.13 3.77 12.00
C GLY A 47 -1.23 4.45 12.17
N ALA A 48 -2.10 4.37 11.15
CA ALA A 48 -3.44 4.96 11.17
C ALA A 48 -4.46 4.07 11.89
N HIS A 49 -5.47 4.68 12.50
CA HIS A 49 -6.73 4.05 12.87
C HIS A 49 -7.92 4.70 12.17
N ARG A 50 -7.99 6.04 12.16
CA ARG A 50 -8.95 6.83 11.38
C ARG A 50 -8.22 7.55 10.25
N LEU A 51 -8.65 7.37 9.00
CA LEU A 51 -7.91 7.87 7.84
C LEU A 51 -8.14 9.37 7.59
N GLU A 52 -9.29 9.89 8.02
CA GLU A 52 -9.72 11.27 7.82
C GLU A 52 -9.22 12.20 8.94
N GLU A 53 -8.79 11.63 10.07
CA GLU A 53 -8.32 12.39 11.22
C GLU A 53 -6.80 12.31 11.34
N PRO A 54 -6.11 13.44 11.52
CA PRO A 54 -4.69 13.44 11.82
C PRO A 54 -4.41 12.73 13.15
N GLU A 55 -3.55 11.73 13.13
CA GLU A 55 -3.07 11.04 14.33
C GLU A 55 -1.56 11.18 14.41
N GLY A 56 -1.01 11.44 15.61
CA GLY A 56 0.44 11.59 15.80
C GLY A 56 1.27 10.33 15.48
N THR A 57 0.61 9.17 15.33
CA THR A 57 1.22 7.90 14.93
C THR A 57 1.24 7.68 13.42
N GLN A 58 0.52 8.49 12.65
CA GLN A 58 0.45 8.34 11.19
C GLN A 58 1.77 8.70 10.54
N GLN A 59 2.20 7.85 9.62
CA GLN A 59 3.40 8.07 8.80
C GLN A 59 3.04 7.87 7.35
N LEU A 60 3.38 8.86 6.52
CA LEU A 60 3.06 8.90 5.10
C LEU A 60 4.33 8.67 4.28
N PHE A 61 4.28 7.69 3.38
CA PHE A 61 5.39 7.33 2.51
C PHE A 61 4.96 7.37 1.04
N GLY A 62 5.87 7.81 0.16
CA GLY A 62 5.72 7.58 -1.28
C GLY A 62 6.14 6.16 -1.66
N VAL A 63 5.88 5.79 -2.92
CA VAL A 63 6.23 4.47 -3.47
C VAL A 63 7.35 4.63 -4.51
N ALA A 64 8.57 4.23 -4.13
CA ALA A 64 9.76 4.26 -4.98
C ALA A 64 9.83 3.07 -5.95
N GLU A 65 9.30 1.91 -5.54
CA GLU A 65 9.17 0.73 -6.40
C GLU A 65 7.81 0.05 -6.19
N SER A 66 7.26 -0.50 -7.26
CA SER A 66 6.03 -1.29 -7.23
C SER A 66 6.21 -2.53 -8.09
N ILE A 67 6.29 -3.68 -7.43
CA ILE A 67 6.70 -4.95 -8.03
C ILE A 67 5.53 -5.93 -7.90
N ALA A 68 4.73 -6.07 -8.95
CA ALA A 68 3.72 -7.13 -9.02
C ALA A 68 4.40 -8.49 -9.22
N HIS A 69 3.79 -9.56 -8.75
CA HIS A 69 4.28 -10.90 -9.02
C HIS A 69 4.38 -11.12 -10.55
N PRO A 70 5.50 -11.67 -11.07
CA PRO A 70 5.75 -11.75 -12.52
C PRO A 70 4.76 -12.64 -13.26
N ARG A 71 4.02 -13.48 -12.54
CA ARG A 71 2.95 -14.35 -13.07
C ARG A 71 1.53 -13.89 -12.70
N TYR A 72 1.36 -12.65 -12.25
CA TYR A 72 0.03 -12.12 -11.98
C TYR A 72 -0.83 -12.16 -13.25
N ASN A 73 -2.01 -12.75 -13.15
CA ASN A 73 -2.97 -12.82 -14.24
C ASN A 73 -4.25 -12.04 -13.88
N PRO A 74 -4.54 -10.90 -14.52
CA PRO A 74 -5.72 -10.10 -14.20
C PRO A 74 -7.05 -10.75 -14.61
N ARG A 75 -7.04 -11.81 -15.43
CA ARG A 75 -8.26 -12.53 -15.84
C ARG A 75 -8.65 -13.63 -14.85
N SER A 76 -7.67 -14.33 -14.27
CA SER A 76 -7.90 -15.42 -13.31
C SER A 76 -7.64 -15.02 -11.86
N THR A 77 -7.01 -13.86 -11.62
CA THR A 77 -6.55 -13.39 -10.30
C THR A 77 -5.45 -14.29 -9.70
N ASP A 78 -4.82 -15.14 -10.51
CA ASP A 78 -3.69 -15.94 -10.05
C ASP A 78 -2.49 -15.05 -9.70
N ASN A 79 -1.83 -15.38 -8.59
CA ASN A 79 -0.66 -14.67 -8.08
C ASN A 79 -0.90 -13.18 -7.82
N ASP A 80 -2.05 -12.84 -7.24
CA ASP A 80 -2.46 -11.47 -6.93
C ASP A 80 -1.73 -10.89 -5.70
N ILE A 81 -0.42 -10.66 -5.87
CA ILE A 81 0.48 -10.16 -4.82
C ILE A 81 1.50 -9.16 -5.40
N ARG A 82 1.76 -8.08 -4.66
CA ARG A 82 2.68 -6.98 -5.02
C ARG A 82 3.48 -6.52 -3.82
N LEU A 83 4.74 -6.15 -4.06
CA LEU A 83 5.59 -5.46 -3.09
C LEU A 83 5.74 -3.98 -3.46
N LEU A 84 5.67 -3.12 -2.46
CA LEU A 84 5.90 -1.68 -2.54
C LEU A 84 7.13 -1.33 -1.70
N ARG A 85 8.05 -0.51 -2.24
CA ARG A 85 9.24 0.00 -1.54
C ARG A 85 9.25 1.52 -1.47
#